data_AF-Q8QGZ6-F1
#
_entry.id   AF-Q8QGZ6-F1
#
_cell.length_a   1.000
_cell.length_b   1.000
_cell.length_c   1.000
_cell.angle_alpha   90.00
_cell.angle_beta   90.00
_cell.angle_gamma   90.00
#
_symmetry.space_group_name_H-M   'P 1'
#
loop_
_entity.id
_entity.type
_entity.pdbx_description
1 polymer ?
#
loop_
_entity_poly.entity_id
_entity_poly.type
_entity_poly.pdbx_seq_one_letter_code
_entity_poly.pdbx_strand_id
1 'polypeptide(L)'
;DSVTSILFLVSSSEYDQVLMEDRQTNRLRESVDIFETIVNNRVFGNVSIILFLNKTDLLEEKVQVPLKDYFPEYTGPEHSLADIQAFMVECFRARRRDATQKPLYHHFT
;
A
#
# COMPACT_ATOMS: atom_id res chain seq x y z
N ASP A 1 10.38 -9.00 -25.41
CA ASP A 1 9.69 -9.30 -24.14
C ASP A 1 8.68 -8.22 -23.80
N SER A 2 7.41 -8.60 -23.69
CA SER A 2 6.32 -7.66 -23.37
C SER A 2 5.81 -7.99 -21.98
N VAL A 3 6.18 -7.19 -20.97
CA VAL A 3 5.60 -7.30 -19.62
C VAL A 3 4.10 -7.03 -19.74
N THR A 4 3.28 -8.03 -19.44
CA THR A 4 1.81 -7.91 -19.52
C THR A 4 1.26 -7.07 -18.36
N SER A 5 1.72 -7.39 -17.15
CA SER A 5 1.29 -6.75 -15.90
C SER A 5 2.39 -6.85 -14.84
N ILE A 6 2.35 -5.94 -13.87
CA ILE A 6 3.16 -5.99 -12.65
C ILE A 6 2.26 -6.38 -11.49
N LEU A 7 2.65 -7.40 -10.74
CA LEU A 7 2.06 -7.73 -9.45
C LEU A 7 2.88 -7.05 -8.36
N PHE A 8 2.27 -6.11 -7.64
CA PHE A 8 2.92 -5.38 -6.56
C PHE A 8 2.40 -5.88 -5.22
N LEU A 9 3.23 -6.64 -4.49
CA LEU A 9 2.87 -7.24 -3.21
C LEU A 9 3.32 -6.35 -2.04
N VAL A 10 2.41 -6.12 -1.10
CA VAL A 10 2.63 -5.32 0.12
C VAL A 10 2.09 -6.11 1.30
N SER A 11 2.85 -6.17 2.39
CA SER A 11 2.34 -6.72 3.65
C SER A 11 1.54 -5.65 4.39
N SER A 12 0.22 -5.81 4.42
CA SER A 12 -0.69 -4.85 5.07
C SER A 12 -0.47 -4.78 6.59
N SER A 13 -0.06 -5.89 7.22
CA SER A 13 0.21 -6.02 8.65
C SER A 13 1.53 -5.40 9.14
N GLU A 14 2.31 -4.75 8.26
CA GLU A 14 3.63 -4.17 8.58
C GLU A 14 3.58 -2.64 8.77
N TYR A 15 2.39 -2.08 8.92
CA TYR A 15 2.16 -0.66 9.17
C TYR A 15 2.80 -0.15 10.48
N ASP A 16 3.05 -1.05 11.43
CA ASP A 16 3.66 -0.78 12.74
C ASP A 16 5.15 -1.20 12.80
N GLN A 17 5.72 -1.63 11.68
CA GLN A 17 7.09 -2.17 11.62
C GLN A 17 8.05 -1.23 10.90
N VAL A 18 9.32 -1.36 11.25
CA VAL A 18 10.43 -0.69 10.57
C VAL A 18 11.24 -1.67 9.71
N LEU A 19 11.94 -1.15 8.71
CA LEU A 19 12.90 -1.90 7.90
C LEU A 19 14.00 -2.49 8.78
N MET A 20 14.53 -3.66 8.38
CA MET A 20 15.57 -4.33 9.14
C MET A 20 16.92 -3.61 9.01
N GLU A 21 17.12 -2.97 7.86
CA GLU A 21 18.33 -2.34 7.37
C GLU A 21 18.69 -1.10 8.19
N ASP A 22 17.73 -0.21 8.45
CA ASP A 22 17.95 1.06 9.15
C ASP A 22 17.25 1.15 10.51
N ARG A 23 16.31 0.24 10.80
CA ARG A 23 15.47 0.19 12.00
C ARG A 23 14.74 1.50 12.30
N GLN A 24 14.47 2.29 11.27
CA GLN A 24 13.85 3.61 11.37
C GLN A 24 12.72 3.79 10.38
N THR A 25 12.90 3.34 9.13
CA THR A 25 11.93 3.58 8.06
C THR A 25 10.75 2.64 8.21
N ASN A 26 9.53 3.19 8.24
CA ASN A 26 8.31 2.40 8.32
C ASN A 26 8.12 1.56 7.05
N ARG A 27 7.86 0.26 7.19
CA ARG A 27 7.80 -0.68 6.07
C ARG A 27 6.67 -0.41 5.08
N LEU A 28 5.50 -0.02 5.59
CA LEU A 28 4.37 0.31 4.72
C LEU A 28 4.61 1.63 3.99
N ARG A 29 5.23 2.64 4.64
CA ARG A 29 5.64 3.89 3.97
C ARG A 29 6.66 3.63 2.87
N GLU A 30 7.69 2.82 3.15
CA GLU A 30 8.66 2.42 2.13
C GLU A 30 7.97 1.75 0.93
N SER A 31 7.02 0.84 1.20
CA SER A 31 6.25 0.17 0.14
C SER A 31 5.48 1.17 -0.74
N VAL A 32 4.93 2.23 -0.13
CA VAL A 32 4.23 3.31 -0.84
C VAL A 32 5.21 4.13 -1.70
N ASP A 33 6.41 4.43 -1.20
CA ASP A 33 7.41 5.21 -1.94
C ASP A 33 8.02 4.41 -3.11
N ILE A 34 8.23 3.10 -2.94
CA ILE A 34 8.60 2.18 -4.03
C ILE A 34 7.48 2.13 -5.08
N PHE A 35 6.22 2.02 -4.64
CA PHE A 35 5.07 2.03 -5.55
C PHE A 35 4.99 3.32 -6.36
N GLU A 36 5.21 4.49 -5.72
CA GLU A 36 5.25 5.78 -6.41
C GLU A 36 6.26 5.78 -7.56
N THR A 37 7.44 5.22 -7.33
CA THR A 37 8.52 5.14 -8.31
C THR A 37 8.12 4.27 -9.51
N ILE A 38 7.43 3.15 -9.26
CA ILE A 38 7.00 2.21 -10.31
C ILE A 38 5.82 2.79 -11.11
N VAL A 39 4.78 3.26 -10.42
CA VAL A 39 3.53 3.69 -11.06
C VAL A 39 3.68 4.95 -11.90
N ASN A 40 4.68 5.79 -11.58
CA ASN A 40 4.99 7.00 -12.33
C ASN A 40 6.14 6.81 -13.35
N ASN A 41 6.69 5.60 -13.48
CA ASN A 41 7.73 5.32 -14.45
C ASN A 41 7.14 5.21 -15.87
N ARG A 42 7.63 6.05 -16.79
CA ARG A 42 7.18 6.10 -18.19
C ARG A 42 7.35 4.78 -18.93
N VAL A 43 8.33 3.97 -18.55
CA VAL A 43 8.55 2.62 -19.12
C VAL A 43 7.35 1.71 -18.86
N PHE A 44 6.67 1.89 -17.73
CA PHE A 44 5.52 1.08 -17.33
C PHE A 44 4.18 1.75 -17.64
N GLY A 45 4.14 2.87 -18.38
CA GLY A 45 2.89 3.61 -18.64
C GLY A 45 1.78 2.79 -19.30
N ASN A 46 2.13 1.77 -20.10
CA ASN A 46 1.17 0.86 -20.73
C ASN A 46 0.92 -0.43 -19.93
N VAL A 47 1.77 -0.71 -18.93
CA VAL A 47 1.72 -1.93 -18.12
C VAL A 47 0.68 -1.76 -17.02
N SER A 48 -0.18 -2.75 -16.84
CA SER A 48 -1.15 -2.74 -15.74
C SER A 48 -0.46 -3.14 -14.43
N ILE A 49 -0.64 -2.37 -13.36
CA ILE A 49 -0.15 -2.71 -12.03
C ILE A 49 -1.33 -3.19 -11.18
N ILE A 50 -1.17 -4.35 -10.54
CA ILE A 50 -2.17 -4.94 -9.63
C ILE A 50 -1.55 -4.97 -8.24
N LEU A 51 -2.21 -4.31 -7.29
CA LEU A 51 -1.79 -4.21 -5.89
C LEU A 51 -2.33 -5.38 -5.08
N PHE A 52 -1.46 -6.12 -4.40
CA PHE A 52 -1.83 -7.16 -3.45
C PHE A 52 -1.47 -6.70 -2.05
N LEU A 53 -2.50 -6.48 -1.22
CA LEU A 53 -2.37 -6.22 0.20
C LEU A 53 -2.47 -7.55 0.94
N ASN A 54 -1.31 -8.16 1.17
CA ASN A 54 -1.17 -9.49 1.74
C ASN A 54 -1.14 -9.46 3.27
N LYS A 55 -1.24 -10.64 3.88
CA LYS A 55 -1.27 -10.86 5.34
C LYS A 55 -2.45 -10.14 5.99
N THR A 56 -3.60 -10.17 5.32
CA THR A 56 -4.83 -9.53 5.80
C THR A 56 -5.32 -10.17 7.11
N ASP A 57 -5.07 -11.46 7.28
CA ASP A 57 -5.28 -12.21 8.53
C ASP A 57 -4.52 -11.56 9.71
N LEU A 58 -3.24 -11.25 9.51
CA LEU A 58 -2.43 -10.59 10.55
C LEU A 58 -2.85 -9.12 10.75
N LEU A 59 -3.35 -8.45 9.72
CA LEU A 59 -3.91 -7.10 9.85
C LEU A 59 -5.17 -7.11 10.72
N GLU A 60 -6.04 -8.12 10.56
CA GLU A 60 -7.26 -8.28 11.35
C GLU A 60 -6.95 -8.46 12.84
N GLU A 61 -5.94 -9.27 13.18
CA GLU A 61 -5.46 -9.41 14.56
C GLU A 61 -4.91 -8.08 15.11
N LYS A 62 -4.20 -7.33 14.26
CA LYS A 62 -3.56 -6.07 14.63
C LYS A 62 -4.49 -4.87 14.66
N VAL A 63 -5.74 -4.99 14.23
CA VAL A 63 -6.70 -3.87 14.18
C VAL A 63 -6.85 -3.14 15.52
N GLN A 64 -6.52 -3.81 16.64
CA GLN A 64 -6.50 -3.26 18.00
C GLN A 64 -5.39 -2.24 18.25
N VAL A 65 -4.31 -2.25 17.45
CA VAL A 65 -3.22 -1.27 17.52
C VAL A 65 -3.65 -0.03 16.72
N PRO A 66 -3.73 1.15 17.34
CA PRO A 66 -4.17 2.37 16.66
C PRO A 66 -3.31 2.68 15.44
N LEU A 67 -3.95 2.90 14.29
CA LEU A 67 -3.22 3.19 13.06
C LEU A 67 -2.61 4.60 13.11
N LYS A 68 -3.26 5.54 13.81
CA LYS A 68 -2.81 6.93 13.97
C LYS A 68 -1.43 7.07 14.61
N ASP A 69 -0.99 6.11 15.41
CA ASP A 69 0.33 6.14 16.04
C ASP A 69 1.47 6.06 15.00
N TYR A 70 1.20 5.46 13.83
CA TYR A 70 2.15 5.29 12.72
C TYR A 70 1.78 6.11 11.48
N PHE A 71 0.48 6.37 11.29
CA PHE A 71 -0.08 7.16 10.22
C PHE A 71 -0.98 8.27 10.80
N PRO A 72 -0.40 9.38 11.31
CA PRO A 72 -1.17 10.50 11.88
C PRO A 72 -2.15 11.13 10.89
N GLU A 73 -1.93 10.96 9.60
CA GLU A 73 -2.82 11.38 8.52
C GLU A 73 -4.12 10.56 8.42
N TYR A 74 -4.22 9.41 9.10
CA TYR A 74 -5.44 8.62 9.16
C TYR A 74 -6.51 9.34 9.98
N THR A 75 -7.64 9.67 9.36
CA THR A 75 -8.77 10.33 10.04
C THR A 75 -10.00 9.42 10.19
N GLY A 76 -9.88 8.14 9.80
CA GLY A 76 -10.97 7.18 9.89
C GLY A 76 -11.20 6.63 11.31
N PRO A 77 -12.22 5.76 11.46
CA PRO A 77 -12.46 5.00 12.68
C PRO A 77 -11.27 4.10 13.04
N GLU A 78 -10.79 4.18 14.28
CA GLU A 78 -9.85 3.15 14.78
C GLU A 78 -10.55 1.80 14.88
N HIS A 79 -9.78 0.72 14.79
CA HIS A 79 -10.27 -0.66 14.98
C HIS A 79 -11.30 -1.15 13.96
N SER A 80 -11.55 -0.39 12.89
CA SER A 80 -12.34 -0.84 11.74
C SER A 80 -11.40 -1.37 10.65
N LEU A 81 -11.41 -2.70 10.45
CA LEU A 81 -10.60 -3.33 9.40
C LEU A 81 -10.90 -2.74 8.03
N ALA A 82 -12.17 -2.50 7.71
CA ALA A 82 -12.60 -1.98 6.42
C ALA A 82 -12.07 -0.55 6.18
N ASP A 83 -12.14 0.33 7.17
CA ASP A 83 -11.65 1.71 7.05
C ASP A 83 -10.12 1.76 6.98
N ILE A 84 -9.44 0.91 7.76
CA ILE A 84 -7.98 0.76 7.71
C ILE A 84 -7.53 0.25 6.34
N GLN A 85 -8.19 -0.79 5.82
CA GLN A 85 -7.94 -1.32 4.48
C GLN A 85 -8.16 -0.27 3.39
N ALA A 86 -9.27 0.48 3.48
CA ALA A 86 -9.56 1.56 2.54
C ALA A 86 -8.50 2.66 2.58
N PHE A 87 -8.06 3.06 3.77
CA PHE A 87 -6.97 4.01 3.94
C PHE A 87 -5.66 3.51 3.32
N MET A 88 -5.29 2.25 3.57
CA MET A 88 -4.08 1.67 2.97
C MET A 88 -4.13 1.72 1.45
N VAL A 89 -5.25 1.33 0.83
CA VAL A 89 -5.44 1.43 -0.62
C VAL A 89 -5.32 2.87 -1.10
N GLU A 90 -5.88 3.82 -0.36
CA GLU A 90 -5.81 5.24 -0.70
C GLU A 90 -4.38 5.78 -0.67
N CYS A 91 -3.55 5.34 0.30
CA CYS A 91 -2.13 5.68 0.34
C CYS A 91 -1.41 5.31 -0.97
N PHE A 92 -1.70 4.16 -1.57
CA PHE A 92 -1.14 3.77 -2.86
C PHE A 92 -1.78 4.53 -4.02
N ARG A 93 -3.11 4.70 -3.99
CA ARG A 93 -3.84 5.41 -5.05
C ARG A 93 -3.38 6.86 -5.18
N ALA A 94 -3.15 7.54 -4.07
CA ALA A 94 -2.73 8.94 -4.02
C ALA A 94 -1.34 9.18 -4.64
N ARG A 95 -0.49 8.15 -4.78
CA ARG A 95 0.83 8.28 -5.42
C ARG A 95 0.79 8.29 -6.94
N ARG A 96 -0.39 8.10 -7.54
CA ARG A 96 -0.58 8.14 -8.99
C ARG A 96 -0.75 9.57 -9.45
N ARG A 97 0.18 10.08 -10.26
CA ARG A 97 0.16 11.47 -10.74
C ARG A 97 -0.81 11.72 -11.88
N ASP A 98 -1.20 10.68 -12.61
CA ASP A 98 -2.03 10.79 -13.80
C ASP A 98 -3.39 10.11 -13.58
N ALA A 99 -4.44 10.93 -13.55
CA ALA A 99 -5.83 10.49 -13.41
C ALA A 99 -6.36 9.73 -14.63
N THR A 100 -5.66 9.79 -15.77
CA THR A 100 -6.01 9.06 -17.00
C THR A 100 -5.44 7.65 -17.06
N GLN A 101 -4.52 7.31 -16.13
CA GLN A 101 -4.00 5.95 -16.02
C GLN A 101 -5.13 4.96 -15.66
N LYS A 102 -5.00 3.72 -16.15
CA LYS A 102 -5.89 2.58 -15.87
C LYS A 102 -6.26 2.48 -14.38
N PRO A 103 -7.45 1.99 -14.01
CA PRO A 103 -7.83 1.79 -12.60
C PRO A 103 -6.76 1.01 -11.81
N LEU A 104 -6.51 1.39 -10.55
CA LEU A 104 -5.64 0.60 -9.67
C LEU A 104 -6.44 -0.61 -9.19
N TYR A 105 -6.20 -1.74 -9.83
CA TYR A 105 -6.71 -3.02 -9.36
C TYR A 105 -6.01 -3.37 -8.05
N HIS A 106 -6.78 -3.79 -7.05
CA HIS A 106 -6.24 -4.21 -5.77
C HIS A 106 -6.99 -5.43 -5.24
N HIS A 107 -6.27 -6.27 -4.50
CA HIS A 107 -6.79 -7.45 -3.82
C HIS A 107 -6.24 -7.50 -2.40
N PHE A 108 -7.10 -7.81 -1.44
CA PHE A 108 -6.68 -8.23 -0.11
C PHE A 108 -6.47 -9.74 -0.12
N THR A 109 -5.33 -10.19 0.36
CA THR A 109 -4.96 -11.62 0.41
C THR A 109 -4.40 -12.03 1.75
#